data_AF-A0A519X0S3-F1
#
_entry.id   AF-A0A519X0S3-F1
#
_cell.length_a   1.000
_cell.length_b   1.000
_cell.length_c   1.000
_cell.angle_alpha   90.00
_cell.angle_beta   90.00
_cell.angle_gamma   90.00
#
_symmetry.space_group_name_H-M   'P 1'
#
loop_
_entity.id
_entity.type
_entity.pdbx_description
1 polymer ?
#
loop_
_entity_poly.entity_id
_entity_poly.type
_entity_poly.pdbx_seq_one_letter_code
_entity_poly.pdbx_strand_id
1 'polypeptide(L)'
;FSPEYIVPRITETYAREELFPELDKDRTLLSKMVHNGKILYFMDKILEERVPDSIKIGYTNTQFEWCKTFESDIWAFYLENDLLFETDYQKIQVYLSEGPFTPGLGEKNESAPKLGTWTGWQIVRKYMAENKDMTLQQLMAEQDAQKILNGSKYKPK
;
A
#
# COMPACT_ATOMS: atom_id res chain seq x y z
N PHE A 1 -20.02 2.52 13.49
CA PHE A 1 -19.59 1.12 13.67
C PHE A 1 -20.33 0.32 12.62
N SER A 2 -19.58 -0.36 11.74
CA SER A 2 -20.12 -1.04 10.56
C SER A 2 -19.54 -2.47 10.53
N PRO A 3 -20.37 -3.53 10.65
CA PRO A 3 -19.91 -4.91 10.85
C PRO A 3 -18.93 -5.43 9.80
N GLU A 4 -19.04 -4.96 8.56
CA GLU A 4 -18.19 -5.34 7.43
C GLU A 4 -16.71 -4.98 7.63
N TYR A 5 -16.38 -4.07 8.54
CA TYR A 5 -15.01 -3.69 8.85
C TYR A 5 -14.38 -4.52 9.98
N ILE A 6 -15.13 -5.35 10.71
CA ILE A 6 -14.61 -6.08 11.87
C ILE A 6 -13.55 -7.10 11.43
N VAL A 7 -13.91 -7.98 10.50
CA VAL A 7 -13.02 -9.04 10.00
C VAL A 7 -11.74 -8.48 9.36
N PRO A 8 -11.79 -7.53 8.40
CA PRO A 8 -10.57 -6.99 7.80
C PRO A 8 -9.71 -6.26 8.83
N ARG A 9 -10.29 -5.51 9.77
CA ARG A 9 -9.52 -4.77 10.78
C ARG A 9 -8.82 -5.70 11.76
N ILE A 10 -9.47 -6.76 12.23
CA ILE A 10 -8.83 -7.77 13.08
C ILE A 10 -7.71 -8.49 12.31
N THR A 11 -7.96 -8.82 11.04
CA THR A 11 -6.96 -9.48 10.19
C THR A 11 -5.73 -8.60 9.99
N GLU A 12 -5.93 -7.32 9.69
CA GLU A 12 -4.85 -6.34 9.54
C GLU A 12 -4.07 -6.17 10.85
N THR A 13 -4.76 -5.97 11.98
CA THR A 13 -4.11 -5.81 13.28
C THR A 13 -3.30 -7.05 13.64
N TYR A 14 -3.84 -8.26 13.49
CA TYR A 14 -3.11 -9.48 13.77
C TYR A 14 -1.88 -9.65 12.84
N ALA A 15 -2.02 -9.32 11.56
CA ALA A 15 -0.92 -9.38 10.61
C ALA A 15 0.23 -8.43 11.00
N ARG A 16 -0.08 -7.21 11.45
CA ARG A 16 0.91 -6.19 11.79
C ARG A 16 1.57 -6.43 13.15
N GLU A 17 0.79 -6.77 14.16
CA GLU A 17 1.30 -6.85 15.54
C GLU A 17 1.95 -8.21 15.84
N GLU A 18 1.41 -9.30 15.30
CA GLU A 18 1.81 -10.67 15.71
C GLU A 18 2.65 -11.39 14.66
N LEU A 19 2.37 -11.19 13.37
CA LEU A 19 3.00 -11.97 12.30
C LEU A 19 4.14 -11.25 11.60
N PHE A 20 3.92 -9.98 11.25
CA PHE A 20 4.78 -9.21 10.35
C PHE A 20 4.99 -7.80 10.90
N PRO A 21 5.62 -7.65 12.07
CA PRO A 21 5.97 -6.34 12.60
C PRO A 21 6.91 -5.61 11.65
N GLU A 22 6.76 -4.29 11.62
CA GLU A 22 7.65 -3.44 10.85
C GLU A 22 9.07 -3.45 11.43
N LEU A 23 10.08 -3.38 10.56
CA LEU A 23 11.49 -3.41 10.98
C LEU A 23 12.02 -1.99 11.18
N ASP A 24 12.70 -1.73 12.30
CA ASP A 24 13.25 -0.40 12.64
C ASP A 24 14.25 0.17 11.62
N LYS A 25 14.87 -0.72 10.82
CA LYS A 25 15.81 -0.35 9.75
C LYS A 25 15.11 0.22 8.51
N ASP A 26 13.82 -0.05 8.34
CA ASP A 26 13.03 0.34 7.16
C ASP A 26 12.52 1.76 7.35
N ARG A 27 13.30 2.73 6.87
CA ARG A 27 13.05 4.17 7.08
C ARG A 27 12.56 4.91 5.85
N THR A 28 12.79 4.38 4.65
CA THR A 28 12.40 5.07 3.41
C THR A 28 10.91 4.96 3.17
N LEU A 29 10.30 5.95 2.52
CA LEU A 29 8.89 5.86 2.10
C LEU A 29 8.64 4.57 1.31
N LEU A 30 9.51 4.20 0.37
CA LEU A 30 9.37 2.95 -0.39
C LEU A 30 9.30 1.71 0.51
N SER A 31 10.17 1.62 1.51
CA SER A 31 10.16 0.49 2.46
C SER A 31 8.84 0.40 3.23
N LYS A 32 8.32 1.55 3.68
CA LYS A 32 7.01 1.64 4.35
C LYS A 32 5.85 1.29 3.41
N MET A 33 5.86 1.80 2.17
CA MET A 33 4.86 1.48 1.15
C MET A 33 4.82 -0.03 0.90
N VAL A 34 5.97 -0.65 0.64
CA VAL A 34 6.07 -2.09 0.35
C VAL A 34 5.67 -2.92 1.56
N HIS A 35 6.05 -2.53 2.79
CA HIS A 35 5.60 -3.20 4.01
C HIS A 35 4.06 -3.19 4.12
N ASN A 36 3.43 -2.02 4.02
CA ASN A 36 1.97 -1.89 4.04
C ASN A 36 1.30 -2.65 2.89
N GLY A 37 1.91 -2.63 1.70
CA GLY A 37 1.45 -3.39 0.54
C GLY A 37 1.49 -4.91 0.75
N LYS A 38 2.51 -5.42 1.44
CA LYS A 38 2.59 -6.84 1.82
C LYS A 38 1.50 -7.22 2.82
N ILE A 39 1.16 -6.36 3.78
CA ILE A 39 0.03 -6.59 4.70
C ILE A 39 -1.29 -6.66 3.93
N LEU A 40 -1.56 -5.72 3.01
CA LEU A 40 -2.77 -5.74 2.20
C LEU A 40 -2.80 -6.94 1.23
N TYR A 41 -1.65 -7.36 0.69
CA TYR A 41 -1.57 -8.58 -0.12
C TYR A 41 -1.78 -9.85 0.71
N PHE A 42 -1.29 -9.89 1.96
CA PHE A 42 -1.63 -10.96 2.89
C PHE A 42 -3.15 -11.00 3.11
N MET A 43 -3.79 -9.86 3.34
CA MET A 43 -5.25 -9.77 3.46
C MET A 43 -5.97 -10.21 2.17
N ASP A 44 -5.43 -9.95 0.97
CA ASP A 44 -5.98 -10.50 -0.28
C ASP A 44 -6.05 -12.03 -0.24
N LYS A 45 -5.02 -12.68 0.31
CA LYS A 45 -4.95 -14.15 0.38
C LYS A 45 -5.83 -14.74 1.48
N ILE A 46 -6.01 -14.02 2.59
CA ILE A 46 -6.82 -14.51 3.72
C ILE A 46 -8.31 -14.24 3.52
N LEU A 47 -8.65 -13.04 3.06
CA LEU A 47 -10.05 -12.60 2.92
C LEU A 47 -10.64 -12.99 1.56
N GLU A 48 -9.78 -13.13 0.55
CA GLU A 48 -10.16 -13.45 -0.83
C GLU A 48 -11.20 -12.45 -1.37
N GLU A 49 -12.14 -12.90 -2.21
CA GLU A 49 -13.18 -12.06 -2.82
C GLU A 49 -14.35 -11.72 -1.87
N ARG A 50 -14.34 -12.25 -0.63
CA ARG A 50 -15.42 -12.03 0.35
C ARG A 50 -15.46 -10.60 0.89
N VAL A 51 -14.34 -9.90 0.83
CA VAL A 51 -14.20 -8.52 1.31
C VAL A 51 -13.74 -7.64 0.14
N PRO A 52 -14.47 -6.57 -0.22
CA PRO A 52 -14.06 -5.67 -1.27
C PRO A 52 -12.73 -4.97 -0.95
N ASP A 53 -11.95 -4.67 -1.97
CA ASP A 53 -10.66 -3.99 -1.82
C ASP A 53 -10.77 -2.64 -1.12
N SER A 54 -11.82 -1.87 -1.41
CA SER A 54 -12.11 -0.60 -0.73
C SER A 54 -12.28 -0.81 0.78
N ILE A 55 -12.94 -1.89 1.21
CA ILE A 55 -13.12 -2.22 2.62
C ILE A 55 -11.79 -2.68 3.26
N LYS A 56 -10.97 -3.49 2.56
CA LYS A 56 -9.66 -3.94 3.07
C LYS A 56 -8.75 -2.76 3.42
N ILE A 57 -8.68 -1.77 2.54
CA ILE A 57 -7.86 -0.57 2.76
C ILE A 57 -8.61 0.54 3.52
N GLY A 58 -9.90 0.36 3.85
CA GLY A 58 -10.68 1.36 4.58
C GLY A 58 -11.06 2.61 3.77
N TYR A 59 -11.15 2.50 2.45
CA TYR A 59 -11.63 3.56 1.55
C TYR A 59 -13.13 3.50 1.32
N THR A 60 -13.70 4.65 1.00
CA THR A 60 -14.96 4.71 0.25
C THR A 60 -14.74 4.21 -1.19
N ASN A 61 -15.80 3.80 -1.86
CA ASN A 61 -15.70 3.41 -3.27
C ASN A 61 -15.19 4.57 -4.15
N THR A 62 -15.59 5.81 -3.85
CA THR A 62 -15.12 7.00 -4.58
C THR A 62 -13.61 7.19 -4.44
N GLN A 63 -13.07 7.07 -3.23
CA GLN A 63 -11.61 7.15 -2.99
C GLN A 63 -10.86 6.03 -3.71
N PHE A 64 -11.40 4.81 -3.70
CA PHE A 64 -10.78 3.68 -4.37
C PHE A 64 -10.75 3.83 -5.90
N GLU A 65 -11.86 4.27 -6.51
CA GLU A 65 -11.91 4.54 -7.94
C GLU A 65 -11.07 5.77 -8.33
N TRP A 66 -10.95 6.76 -7.44
CA TRP A 66 -10.03 7.88 -7.63
C TRP A 66 -8.59 7.38 -7.76
N CYS A 67 -8.12 6.51 -6.85
CA CYS A 67 -6.77 5.95 -6.94
C CYS A 67 -6.50 5.22 -8.26
N LYS A 68 -7.47 4.42 -8.73
CA LYS A 68 -7.34 3.74 -10.02
C LYS A 68 -7.28 4.70 -11.20
N THR A 69 -8.11 5.74 -11.17
CA THR A 69 -8.21 6.74 -12.23
C THR A 69 -6.91 7.53 -12.36
N PHE A 70 -6.28 7.87 -11.22
CA PHE A 70 -5.09 8.71 -11.16
C PHE A 70 -3.81 7.91 -10.83
N GLU A 71 -3.80 6.60 -11.04
CA GLU A 71 -2.67 5.72 -10.64
C GLU A 71 -1.33 6.19 -11.24
N SER A 72 -1.35 6.62 -12.50
CA SER A 72 -0.19 7.16 -13.21
C SER A 72 0.31 8.47 -12.62
N ASP A 73 -0.61 9.40 -12.31
CA ASP A 73 -0.27 10.70 -11.72
C ASP A 73 0.28 10.56 -10.30
N ILE A 74 -0.31 9.65 -9.50
CA ILE A 74 0.18 9.32 -8.16
C ILE A 74 1.63 8.81 -8.24
N TRP A 75 1.90 7.89 -9.19
CA TRP A 75 3.24 7.36 -9.36
C TRP A 75 4.24 8.42 -9.86
N ALA A 76 3.85 9.25 -10.82
CA ALA A 76 4.67 10.35 -11.31
C ALA A 76 5.04 11.33 -10.19
N PHE A 77 4.08 11.68 -9.34
CA PHE A 77 4.30 12.55 -8.19
C PHE A 77 5.38 12.01 -7.24
N TYR A 78 5.38 10.72 -6.93
CA TYR A 78 6.43 10.14 -6.09
C TYR A 78 7.82 10.23 -6.72
N LEU A 79 7.92 10.06 -8.04
CA LEU A 79 9.18 10.12 -8.76
C LEU A 79 9.71 11.55 -8.92
N GLU A 80 8.84 12.48 -9.31
CA GLU A 80 9.19 13.89 -9.55
C GLU A 80 9.68 14.59 -8.27
N ASN A 81 9.17 14.16 -7.12
CA ASN A 81 9.53 14.71 -5.81
C ASN A 81 10.58 13.88 -5.06
N ASP A 82 11.16 12.85 -5.71
CA ASP A 82 12.16 11.94 -5.12
C ASP A 82 11.71 11.29 -3.79
N LEU A 83 10.40 11.10 -3.62
CA LEU A 83 9.80 10.75 -2.33
C LEU A 83 10.10 9.31 -1.91
N LEU A 84 10.39 8.42 -2.84
CA LEU A 84 10.63 7.00 -2.55
C LEU A 84 11.81 6.78 -1.59
N PHE A 85 12.80 7.66 -1.64
CA PHE A 85 14.01 7.62 -0.80
C PHE A 85 13.95 8.57 0.41
N GLU A 86 12.87 9.34 0.58
CA GLU A 86 12.67 10.20 1.74
C GLU A 86 12.59 9.35 3.02
N THR A 87 13.24 9.82 4.09
CA THR A 87 13.36 9.12 5.38
C THR A 87 12.88 9.96 6.57
N ASP A 88 12.56 11.24 6.35
CA ASP A 88 11.92 12.08 7.36
C ASP A 88 10.52 11.52 7.68
N TYR A 89 10.37 11.03 8.92
CA TYR A 89 9.14 10.37 9.36
C TYR A 89 7.91 11.27 9.22
N GLN A 90 8.02 12.56 9.55
CA GLN A 90 6.89 13.48 9.49
C GLN A 90 6.45 13.72 8.04
N LYS A 91 7.41 13.82 7.12
CA LYS A 91 7.12 13.95 5.69
C LYS A 91 6.51 12.70 5.09
N ILE A 92 7.02 11.50 5.42
CA ILE A 92 6.49 10.27 4.83
C ILE A 92 5.13 9.88 5.40
N GLN A 93 4.87 10.24 6.67
CA GLN A 93 3.65 9.86 7.39
C GLN A 93 2.38 10.37 6.69
N VAL A 94 2.43 11.52 6.01
CA VAL A 94 1.27 12.10 5.29
C VAL A 94 0.79 11.22 4.13
N TYR A 95 1.64 10.35 3.59
CA TYR A 95 1.30 9.42 2.51
C TYR A 95 0.80 8.06 3.01
N LEU A 96 1.01 7.74 4.28
CA LEU A 96 0.74 6.42 4.86
C LEU A 96 -0.44 6.43 5.84
N SER A 97 -0.77 7.60 6.38
CA SER A 97 -1.76 7.77 7.45
C SER A 97 -3.16 8.06 6.93
N GLU A 98 -4.15 7.74 7.76
CA GLU A 98 -5.52 8.19 7.58
C GLU A 98 -5.59 9.72 7.51
N GLY A 99 -6.61 10.21 6.80
CA GLY A 99 -6.89 11.62 6.66
C GLY A 99 -8.06 11.84 5.72
N PRO A 100 -8.50 13.09 5.52
CA PRO A 100 -9.52 13.38 4.52
C PRO A 100 -9.01 13.18 3.09
N PHE A 101 -7.70 13.39 2.84
CA PHE A 101 -7.02 13.27 1.55
C PHE A 101 -5.50 13.24 1.73
N THR A 102 -4.73 12.90 0.69
CA THR A 102 -3.26 13.02 0.67
C THR A 102 -2.84 14.35 0.02
N PRO A 103 -2.12 15.24 0.74
CA PRO A 103 -1.70 16.54 0.21
C PRO A 103 -0.79 16.44 -1.01
N GLY A 104 -0.82 17.47 -1.87
CA GLY A 104 0.04 17.57 -3.06
C GLY A 104 -0.46 16.83 -4.30
N LEU A 105 -1.57 16.09 -4.19
CA LEU A 105 -2.18 15.32 -5.27
C LEU A 105 -3.68 15.64 -5.38
N GLY A 106 -4.17 15.71 -6.63
CA GLY A 106 -5.57 16.02 -6.96
C GLY A 106 -5.91 17.50 -6.88
N GLU A 107 -7.04 17.88 -7.47
CA GLU A 107 -7.61 19.21 -7.31
C GLU A 107 -8.52 19.25 -6.07
N LYS A 108 -8.60 20.40 -5.40
CA LYS A 108 -9.58 20.67 -4.32
C LYS A 108 -9.69 19.58 -3.25
N ASN A 109 -8.58 18.95 -2.88
CA ASN A 109 -8.52 17.94 -1.82
C ASN A 109 -9.34 16.65 -2.12
N GLU A 110 -9.44 16.26 -3.39
CA GLU A 110 -10.20 15.07 -3.82
C GLU A 110 -9.40 13.75 -3.74
N SER A 111 -8.09 13.82 -3.50
CA SER A 111 -7.27 12.62 -3.43
C SER A 111 -7.71 11.68 -2.31
N ALA A 112 -7.57 10.37 -2.54
CA ALA A 112 -7.74 9.42 -1.46
C ALA A 112 -6.65 9.64 -0.39
N PRO A 113 -6.92 9.30 0.89
CA PRO A 113 -5.87 9.24 1.90
C PRO A 113 -4.92 8.07 1.63
N LYS A 114 -3.88 7.88 2.47
CA LYS A 114 -3.01 6.69 2.47
C LYS A 114 -2.47 6.26 1.09
N LEU A 115 -2.22 7.19 0.16
CA LEU A 115 -1.79 6.84 -1.20
C LEU A 115 -0.51 6.00 -1.24
N GLY A 116 0.41 6.19 -0.31
CA GLY A 116 1.62 5.38 -0.22
C GLY A 116 1.31 3.91 0.09
N THR A 117 0.35 3.66 0.98
CA THR A 117 -0.14 2.33 1.32
C THR A 117 -0.82 1.67 0.11
N TRP A 118 -1.68 2.41 -0.59
CA TRP A 118 -2.35 1.92 -1.79
C TRP A 118 -1.36 1.61 -2.91
N THR A 119 -0.46 2.52 -3.24
CA THR A 119 0.57 2.30 -4.27
C THR A 119 1.50 1.14 -3.91
N GLY A 120 1.89 1.02 -2.64
CA GLY A 120 2.67 -0.12 -2.14
C GLY A 120 1.96 -1.46 -2.36
N TRP A 121 0.64 -1.51 -2.16
CA TRP A 121 -0.17 -2.69 -2.43
C TRP A 121 -0.19 -3.05 -3.93
N GLN A 122 -0.33 -2.06 -4.80
CA GLN A 122 -0.30 -2.26 -6.25
C GLN A 122 1.09 -2.74 -6.73
N ILE A 123 2.17 -2.20 -6.17
CA ILE A 123 3.55 -2.67 -6.41
C ILE A 123 3.69 -4.15 -6.04
N VAL A 124 3.24 -4.54 -4.84
CA VAL A 124 3.33 -5.92 -4.35
C VAL A 124 2.45 -6.88 -5.17
N ARG A 125 1.23 -6.47 -5.53
CA ARG A 125 0.35 -7.24 -6.43
C ARG A 125 1.04 -7.52 -7.77
N LYS A 126 1.66 -6.49 -8.36
CA LYS A 126 2.39 -6.63 -9.62
C LYS A 126 3.65 -7.48 -9.47
N TYR A 127 4.39 -7.33 -8.38
CA TYR A 127 5.54 -8.17 -8.05
C TYR A 127 5.15 -9.66 -8.01
N MET A 128 4.05 -10.01 -7.34
CA MET A 128 3.57 -11.39 -7.28
C MET A 128 3.03 -11.89 -8.63
N ALA A 129 2.43 -11.00 -9.44
CA ALA A 129 1.98 -11.36 -10.79
C ALA A 129 3.14 -11.70 -11.74
N GLU A 130 4.28 -11.01 -11.60
CA GLU A 130 5.52 -11.27 -12.35
C GLU A 130 6.27 -12.52 -11.82
N ASN A 131 5.98 -12.96 -10.60
CA ASN A 131 6.65 -14.09 -9.93
C ASN A 131 5.63 -15.18 -9.53
N LYS A 132 5.01 -15.82 -10.52
CA LYS A 132 3.88 -16.75 -10.30
C LYS A 132 4.18 -17.95 -9.39
N ASP A 133 5.43 -18.38 -9.33
CA ASP A 133 5.87 -19.50 -8.48
C ASP A 133 6.25 -19.06 -7.05
N MET A 134 6.22 -17.76 -6.77
CA MET A 134 6.49 -17.23 -5.43
C MET A 134 5.32 -17.49 -4.50
N THR A 135 5.62 -18.05 -3.34
CA THR A 135 4.65 -18.25 -2.25
C THR A 135 4.46 -16.97 -1.43
N LEU A 136 3.34 -16.89 -0.71
CA LEU A 136 3.09 -15.80 0.24
C LEU A 136 4.19 -15.72 1.31
N GLN A 137 4.66 -16.87 1.81
CA GLN A 137 5.74 -16.92 2.81
C GLN A 137 7.04 -16.33 2.27
N GLN A 138 7.39 -16.62 1.02
CA GLN A 138 8.57 -16.03 0.37
C GLN A 138 8.43 -14.52 0.19
N LEU A 139 7.24 -14.03 -0.19
CA LEU A 139 6.97 -12.59 -0.26
C LEU A 139 7.16 -11.91 1.11
N MET A 140 6.62 -12.51 2.17
CA MET A 140 6.73 -11.93 3.52
C MET A 140 8.15 -11.96 4.05
N ALA A 141 8.95 -12.96 3.67
CA ALA A 141 10.37 -13.06 4.00
C ALA A 141 11.26 -12.10 3.20
N GLU A 142 10.81 -11.58 2.06
CA GLU A 142 11.55 -10.61 1.27
C GLU A 142 11.55 -9.23 1.95
N GLN A 143 12.75 -8.75 2.30
CA GLN A 143 12.96 -7.50 3.03
C GLN A 143 13.46 -6.37 2.14
N ASP A 144 13.95 -6.67 0.93
CA ASP A 144 14.44 -5.66 0.01
C ASP A 144 13.28 -5.04 -0.78
N ALA A 145 12.83 -3.87 -0.31
CA ALA A 145 11.77 -3.11 -0.98
C ALA A 145 12.17 -2.65 -2.39
N GLN A 146 13.46 -2.39 -2.65
CA GLN A 146 13.95 -2.02 -3.97
C GLN A 146 13.90 -3.22 -4.93
N LYS A 147 14.23 -4.42 -4.44
CA LYS A 147 14.07 -5.67 -5.20
C LYS A 147 12.61 -5.91 -5.57
N ILE A 148 11.68 -5.70 -4.63
CA ILE A 148 10.23 -5.82 -4.90
C ILE A 148 9.79 -4.82 -5.97
N LEU A 149 10.17 -3.54 -5.83
CA LEU A 149 9.84 -2.50 -6.81
C LEU A 149 10.41 -2.85 -8.20
N ASN A 150 11.70 -3.19 -8.29
CA ASN A 150 12.36 -3.52 -9.55
C ASN A 150 11.73 -4.76 -10.20
N GLY A 151 11.50 -5.82 -9.42
CA GLY A 151 10.91 -7.07 -9.89
C GLY A 151 9.45 -6.92 -10.34
N SER A 152 8.72 -5.95 -9.77
CA SER A 152 7.35 -5.66 -10.18
C SER A 152 7.27 -4.97 -11.55
N LYS A 153 8.35 -4.33 -12.01
CA LYS A 153 8.34 -3.45 -13.20
C LYS A 153 7.19 -2.43 -13.12
N TYR A 154 6.94 -1.88 -11.93
CA TYR A 154 5.83 -0.97 -11.68
C TYR A 154 5.96 0.28 -12.54
N LYS A 155 4.96 0.46 -13.42
CA LYS A 155 4.86 1.54 -14.39
C LYS A 155 3.39 1.62 -14.83
N PRO A 156 2.51 2.22 -14.00
CA PRO A 156 1.13 2.44 -14.37
C PRO A 156 1.04 3.29 -15.66
N LYS A 157 -0.05 3.12 -16.40
CA LYS A 157 -0.33 3.79 -17.67
C LYS A 157 -1.58 4.62 -17.54
#